data_AF-A0A9C8HZY7-F1
#
_entry.id   AF-A0A9C8HZY7-F1
#
_cell.length_a   1.000
_cell.length_b   1.000
_cell.length_c   1.000
_cell.angle_alpha   90.00
_cell.angle_beta   90.00
_cell.angle_gamma   90.00
#
_symmetry.space_group_name_H-M   'P 1'
#
loop_
_entity.id
_entity.type
_entity.pdbx_description
1 polymer ?
#
loop_
_entity_poly.entity_id
_entity_poly.type
_entity_poly.pdbx_seq_one_letter_code
_entity_poly.pdbx_strand_id
1 'polypeptide(L)'
;MKQKQAKLTEGSISTLIIKLTFGNIIGILGMVAFNITDMYFVSRLGTLSLAAISFTFPVILVINSIGIGLGIGTSALISIIIGEGDHHKVQRLT
;
A
#
# COMPACT_ATOMS: atom_id res chain seq x y z
N MET A 1 -6.21 5.92 32.28
CA MET A 1 -6.57 5.75 30.86
C MET A 1 -6.13 4.36 30.41
N LYS A 2 -7.06 3.41 30.28
CA LYS A 2 -6.76 2.02 29.91
C LYS A 2 -6.20 2.01 28.48
N GLN A 3 -4.91 1.73 28.33
CA GLN A 3 -4.31 1.48 27.03
C GLN A 3 -5.05 0.30 26.38
N LYS A 4 -5.67 0.58 25.24
CA LYS A 4 -6.32 -0.40 24.38
C LYS A 4 -5.19 -1.27 23.82
N GLN A 5 -4.81 -2.33 24.54
CA GLN A 5 -3.84 -3.32 24.07
C GLN A 5 -4.22 -3.76 22.65
N ALA A 6 -3.21 -3.85 21.79
CA ALA A 6 -3.36 -4.01 20.36
C ALA A 6 -4.23 -5.25 20.05
N LYS A 7 -5.42 -5.03 19.48
CA LYS A 7 -6.29 -6.10 18.94
C LYS A 7 -5.60 -6.98 17.88
N LEU A 8 -4.38 -6.62 17.47
CA LEU A 8 -3.53 -7.35 16.52
C LEU A 8 -2.60 -8.37 17.21
N THR A 9 -2.46 -8.35 18.54
CA THR A 9 -1.62 -9.30 19.29
C THR A 9 -2.44 -10.37 20.03
N GLU A 10 -3.78 -10.29 19.99
CA GLU A 10 -4.67 -11.24 20.66
C GLU A 10 -5.48 -12.04 19.62
N GLY A 11 -5.30 -13.37 19.63
CA GLY A 11 -6.04 -14.32 18.78
C GLY A 11 -5.16 -15.17 17.86
N SER A 12 -5.78 -16.14 17.17
CA SER A 12 -5.08 -17.03 16.23
C SER A 12 -4.53 -16.24 15.03
N ILE A 13 -3.21 -16.29 14.84
CA ILE A 13 -2.46 -15.59 13.77
C ILE A 13 -3.13 -15.77 12.40
N SER A 14 -3.60 -16.99 12.10
CA SER A 14 -4.26 -17.32 10.83
C SER A 14 -5.53 -16.49 10.58
N THR A 15 -6.38 -16.31 11.61
CA THR A 15 -7.63 -15.54 11.48
C THR A 15 -7.34 -14.05 11.29
N LEU A 16 -6.31 -13.54 11.96
CA LEU A 16 -5.89 -12.15 11.82
C LEU A 16 -5.35 -11.85 10.43
N ILE A 17 -4.45 -12.69 9.92
CA ILE A 17 -3.91 -12.57 8.56
C ILE A 17 -5.06 -12.61 7.55
N ILE A 18 -5.97 -13.59 7.64
CA ILE A 18 -7.12 -13.69 6.73
C ILE A 18 -7.95 -12.40 6.74
N LYS A 19 -8.23 -11.84 7.92
CA LYS A 19 -9.03 -10.62 8.05
C LYS A 19 -8.34 -9.38 7.44
N LEU A 20 -7.03 -9.24 7.65
CA LEU A 20 -6.24 -8.13 7.09
C LEU A 20 -6.06 -8.28 5.58
N THR A 21 -5.72 -9.48 5.12
CA THR A 21 -5.54 -9.79 3.70
C THR A 21 -6.83 -9.63 2.91
N PHE A 22 -7.98 -10.04 3.46
CA PHE A 22 -9.27 -9.90 2.78
C PHE A 22 -9.61 -8.44 2.45
N GLY A 23 -9.37 -7.51 3.40
CA GLY A 23 -9.56 -6.08 3.14
C GLY A 23 -8.64 -5.55 2.06
N ASN A 24 -7.38 -5.97 2.06
CA ASN A 24 -6.40 -5.56 1.05
C ASN A 24 -6.74 -6.09 -0.35
N ILE A 25 -7.19 -7.34 -0.46
CA ILE A 25 -7.62 -7.96 -1.73
C ILE A 25 -8.70 -7.11 -2.41
N ILE A 26 -9.72 -6.67 -1.67
CA ILE A 26 -10.80 -5.84 -2.24
C ILE A 26 -10.23 -4.53 -2.82
N GLY A 27 -9.29 -3.89 -2.11
CA GLY A 27 -8.64 -2.67 -2.58
C GLY A 27 -7.84 -2.90 -3.87
N ILE A 28 -7.05 -3.97 -3.93
CA ILE A 28 -6.25 -4.32 -5.11
C ILE A 28 -7.17 -4.66 -6.30
N LEU A 29 -8.26 -5.40 -6.08
CA LEU A 29 -9.23 -5.70 -7.14
C LEU A 29 -9.88 -4.43 -7.71
N GLY A 30 -10.22 -3.47 -6.86
CA GLY A 30 -10.72 -2.16 -7.30
C GLY A 30 -9.69 -1.39 -8.11
N MET A 31 -8.43 -1.38 -7.67
CA MET A 31 -7.32 -0.75 -8.39
C MET A 31 -7.10 -1.38 -9.78
N VAL A 32 -7.14 -2.72 -9.87
CA VAL A 32 -7.01 -3.43 -11.15
C VAL A 32 -8.19 -3.12 -12.07
N ALA A 33 -9.41 -3.13 -11.56
CA ALA A 33 -10.61 -2.78 -12.33
C ALA A 33 -10.54 -1.35 -12.88
N PHE A 34 -10.03 -0.41 -12.09
CA PHE A 34 -9.78 0.96 -12.52
C PHE A 34 -8.76 1.01 -13.67
N ASN A 35 -7.60 0.35 -13.53
CA ASN A 35 -6.57 0.33 -14.58
C ASN A 35 -7.08 -0.25 -15.90
N ILE A 36 -7.88 -1.33 -15.85
CA ILE A 36 -8.49 -1.93 -17.05
C ILE A 36 -9.50 -0.97 -17.68
N THR A 37 -10.35 -0.36 -16.86
CA THR A 37 -11.37 0.58 -17.34
C THR A 37 -10.71 1.79 -18.00
N ASP A 38 -9.71 2.39 -17.35
CA ASP A 38 -8.94 3.51 -17.89
C ASP A 38 -8.28 3.14 -19.23
N MET A 39 -7.56 2.02 -19.27
CA MET A 39 -6.92 1.53 -20.50
C MET A 39 -7.94 1.29 -21.63
N TYR A 40 -9.13 0.76 -21.30
CA TYR A 40 -10.21 0.56 -22.27
C TYR A 40 -10.66 1.90 -22.88
N PHE A 41 -10.90 2.93 -22.07
CA PHE A 41 -11.30 4.24 -22.58
C PHE A 41 -10.16 4.93 -23.35
N VAL A 42 -8.93 4.87 -22.87
CA VAL A 42 -7.80 5.50 -23.57
C VAL A 42 -7.49 4.79 -24.89
N SER A 43 -7.65 3.46 -24.96
CA SER A 43 -7.47 2.73 -26.22
C SER A 43 -8.44 3.20 -27.32
N ARG A 44 -9.62 3.73 -26.94
CA ARG A 44 -10.60 4.30 -27.88
C ARG A 44 -10.25 5.70 -28.36
N LEU A 45 -9.28 6.39 -27.76
CA LEU A 45 -8.79 7.70 -28.19
C LEU A 45 -7.76 7.63 -29.34
N GLY A 46 -7.42 6.42 -29.79
CA GLY A 46 -6.50 6.19 -30.90
C GLY A 46 -5.13 5.66 -30.49
N THR A 47 -4.37 5.16 -31.47
CA THR A 47 -3.07 4.50 -31.27
C THR A 47 -2.01 5.43 -30.68
N LEU A 48 -2.07 6.73 -31.02
CA LEU A 48 -1.14 7.74 -30.49
C LEU A 48 -1.30 7.93 -28.97
N SER A 49 -2.54 7.95 -28.48
CA SER A 49 -2.85 8.07 -27.06
C SER A 49 -2.38 6.84 -26.26
N LEU A 50 -2.49 5.64 -26.85
CA LEU A 50 -2.00 4.41 -26.24
C LEU A 50 -0.46 4.33 -26.23
N ALA A 51 0.19 4.81 -27.30
CA ALA A 51 1.65 4.91 -27.37
C ALA A 51 2.20 5.89 -26.32
N ALA A 52 1.50 7.01 -26.08
CA ALA A 52 1.87 7.97 -25.04
C ALA A 52 1.84 7.36 -23.63
N ILE A 53 0.85 6.51 -23.30
CA ILE A 53 0.82 5.80 -22.01
C ILE A 53 2.07 4.93 -21.82
N SER A 54 2.46 4.20 -22.87
CA SER A 54 3.64 3.32 -22.79
C SER A 54 4.93 4.12 -22.58
N PHE A 55 4.98 5.37 -23.07
CA PHE A 55 6.11 6.27 -22.87
C PHE A 55 6.16 6.91 -21.48
N THR A 56 4.99 7.17 -20.86
CA THR A 56 4.92 7.73 -19.50
C THR A 56 5.08 6.68 -18.40
N PHE A 57 4.82 5.40 -18.72
CA PHE A 57 4.88 4.29 -17.77
C PHE A 57 6.21 4.21 -16.99
N PRO A 58 7.41 4.33 -17.61
CA PRO A 58 8.67 4.31 -16.87
C PRO A 58 8.80 5.46 -15.84
N VAL A 59 8.30 6.65 -16.17
CA VAL A 59 8.34 7.81 -15.27
C VAL A 59 7.41 7.59 -14.08
N ILE A 60 6.19 7.12 -14.34
CA ILE A 60 5.22 6.76 -13.30
C ILE A 60 5.78 5.65 -12.40
N LEU A 61 6.46 4.67 -12.99
CA LEU A 61 7.12 3.59 -12.25
C LEU A 61 8.15 4.14 -11.28
N VAL A 62 9.06 5.01 -11.72
CA VAL A 62 10.09 5.61 -10.85
C VAL A 62 9.47 6.36 -9.69
N ILE A 63 8.46 7.19 -9.95
CA ILE A 63 7.78 7.98 -8.92
C ILE A 63 7.09 7.05 -7.90
N ASN A 64 6.37 6.03 -8.38
CA ASN A 64 5.72 5.05 -7.51
C ASN A 64 6.73 4.23 -6.70
N SER A 65 7.83 3.80 -7.32
CA SER A 65 8.88 3.04 -6.63
C SER A 65 9.50 3.82 -5.48
N ILE A 66 9.72 5.13 -5.65
CA ILE A 66 10.21 5.99 -4.56
C ILE A 66 9.18 6.09 -3.45
N GLY A 67 7.90 6.37 -3.77
CA GLY A 67 6.84 6.49 -2.78
C GLY A 67 6.61 5.21 -1.98
N ILE A 68 6.51 4.07 -2.68
CA ILE A 68 6.35 2.75 -2.07
C ILE A 68 7.60 2.39 -1.25
N GLY A 69 8.80 2.64 -1.78
CA GLY A 69 10.06 2.35 -1.09
C GLY A 69 10.19 3.11 0.23
N LEU A 70 9.89 4.41 0.22
CA LEU A 70 9.88 5.23 1.44
C LEU A 70 8.77 4.81 2.42
N GLY A 71 7.58 4.51 1.93
CA GLY A 71 6.45 4.06 2.75
C GLY A 71 6.73 2.72 3.45
N ILE A 72 7.24 1.75 2.71
CA ILE A 72 7.62 0.43 3.26
C ILE A 72 8.81 0.56 4.21
N GLY A 73 9.84 1.32 3.83
CA GLY A 73 11.02 1.54 4.67
C GLY A 73 10.69 2.21 6.01
N THR A 74 9.83 3.23 5.98
CA THR A 74 9.36 3.90 7.20
C THR A 74 8.52 2.97 8.06
N SER A 75 7.61 2.20 7.44
CA SER A 75 6.79 1.20 8.16
C SER A 75 7.65 0.11 8.82
N ALA A 76 8.72 -0.33 8.15
CA ALA A 76 9.66 -1.29 8.71
C ALA A 76 10.43 -0.71 9.90
N LEU A 77 10.93 0.54 9.79
CA LEU A 77 11.57 1.24 10.91
C LEU A 77 10.63 1.40 12.10
N ILE A 78 9.38 1.81 11.86
CA ILE A 78 8.35 1.90 12.90
C ILE A 78 8.11 0.53 13.56
N SER A 79 8.01 -0.55 12.79
CA SER A 79 7.84 -1.89 13.33
C SER A 79 9.00 -2.33 14.22
N ILE A 80 10.24 -1.95 13.89
CA ILE A 80 11.42 -2.23 14.72
C ILE A 80 11.35 -1.46 16.04
N ILE A 81 11.08 -0.15 16.00
CA ILE A 81 10.99 0.71 17.20
C ILE A 81 9.84 0.24 18.12
N ILE A 82 8.70 -0.15 17.55
CA ILE A 82 7.59 -0.74 18.32
C ILE A 82 8.03 -2.05 18.97
N GLY A 83 8.82 -2.88 18.27
CA GLY A 83 9.36 -4.13 18.81
C GLY A 83 10.40 -3.93 19.93
N GLU A 84 11.15 -2.83 19.92
CA GLU A 84 12.12 -2.46 20.96
C GLU A 84 11.47 -1.94 22.25
N GLY A 85 10.16 -1.64 22.26
CA GLY A 85 9.42 -1.17 23.44
C GLY A 85 9.63 0.31 23.79
N ASP A 86 10.36 1.06 22.97
CA ASP A 86 10.60 2.50 23.18
C ASP A 86 9.44 3.33 22.59
N HIS A 87 8.36 3.42 23.36
CA HIS A 87 7.14 4.15 22.98
C HIS A 87 7.36 5.67 22.79
N HIS A 88 8.45 6.25 23.32
CA HIS A 88 8.76 7.67 23.15
C HIS A 88 9.28 8.00 21.74
N LYS A 89 10.05 7.11 21.10
CA LYS A 89 10.47 7.27 19.71
C LYS A 89 9.32 7.12 18.71
N VAL A 90 8.35 6.25 18.99
CA VAL A 90 7.19 6.02 18.10
C VAL A 90 6.32 7.28 17.96
N GLN A 91 6.12 8.04 19.04
CA GLN A 91 5.32 9.28 19.04
C GLN A 91 5.97 10.46 18.31
N ARG A 92 7.27 10.40 18.02
CA ARG A 92 7.97 11.47 17.29
C ARG A 92 8.00 11.22 15.77
N LEU A 93 7.72 10.00 15.34
CA LEU A 93 7.74 9.55 13.93
C LEU A 93 6.34 9.35 13.34
N THR A 94 5.31 9.24 14.20
CA THR A 94 3.89 9.19 13.81
C THR A 94 3.25 10.55 14.02
#